data_AF-A0AAU3ZWN2-F1
#
_entry.id   AF-A0AAU3ZWN2-F1
#
_cell.length_a   1.000
_cell.length_b   1.000
_cell.length_c   1.000
_cell.angle_alpha   90.00
_cell.angle_beta   90.00
_cell.angle_gamma   90.00
#
_symmetry.space_group_name_H-M   'P 1'
#
loop_
_entity.id
_entity.type
_entity.pdbx_description
1 polymer ?
#
loop_
_entity_poly.entity_id
_entity_poly.type
_entity_poly.pdbx_seq_one_letter_code
_entity_poly.pdbx_strand_id
1 'polypeptide(L)'
;MEQGRARDAGQPYASAHRSGPARIPDPARSPEQREAAEPASGEHIRCGPAGAAVRPVPDGLFAPGSAGAKPVRRHSVRGQILDALRTALVDGELVPGEVYSGPALGERFGVSATPVREAMQQLAVEGAVEVVPNRGFRVAERSARELAELAEVRALIEVPVMLRLARAVPADHWAGLRPLAEATVSAAAVGDRARYAESDRAFHGAVLGLSGNEQLVAVADDLHRKAQWPLVSAPVTRRADLLADASEHTALLDALIARDLAVVQSLVREHFTGAPG
;
A
#
# COMPACT_ATOMS: atom_id res chain seq x y z
N MET A 1 -3.15 -14.99 -71.78
CA MET A 1 -4.19 -15.07 -72.82
C MET A 1 -5.20 -16.05 -72.24
N GLU A 2 -6.44 -15.73 -71.86
CA GLU A 2 -7.51 -14.92 -72.46
C GLU A 2 -8.59 -14.80 -71.34
N GLN A 3 -8.84 -13.64 -70.74
CA GLN A 3 -9.90 -12.64 -71.03
C GLN A 3 -11.34 -13.15 -71.26
N GLY A 4 -12.29 -12.57 -70.50
CA GLY A 4 -13.69 -12.34 -70.92
C GLY A 4 -14.75 -12.75 -69.87
N ARG A 5 -15.21 -11.85 -68.97
CA ARG A 5 -16.45 -11.00 -69.05
C ARG A 5 -17.76 -11.81 -68.96
N ALA A 6 -18.82 -11.46 -68.20
CA ALA A 6 -19.42 -10.18 -67.81
C ALA A 6 -20.35 -10.40 -66.57
N ARG A 7 -20.40 -9.52 -65.55
CA ARG A 7 -21.31 -8.36 -65.28
C ARG A 7 -22.82 -8.67 -65.12
N ASP A 8 -23.37 -8.36 -63.93
CA ASP A 8 -24.63 -7.61 -63.68
C ASP A 8 -24.69 -7.22 -62.17
N ALA A 9 -24.50 -5.96 -61.75
CA ALA A 9 -25.43 -4.83 -61.59
C ALA A 9 -26.37 -4.89 -60.36
N GLY A 10 -26.28 -3.89 -59.46
CA GLY A 10 -27.29 -3.62 -58.41
C GLY A 10 -26.75 -3.00 -57.10
N GLN A 11 -26.44 -1.70 -57.10
CA GLN A 11 -26.34 -0.83 -55.91
C GLN A 11 -27.65 -0.03 -55.76
N PRO A 12 -27.83 0.87 -54.75
CA PRO A 12 -27.75 0.73 -53.29
C PRO A 12 -29.06 1.27 -52.62
N TYR A 13 -29.19 1.21 -51.30
CA TYR A 13 -30.20 2.03 -50.57
C TYR A 13 -29.55 2.79 -49.40
N ALA A 14 -29.83 4.10 -49.38
CA ALA A 14 -29.49 5.04 -48.32
C ALA A 14 -30.76 5.80 -47.90
N SER A 15 -30.99 5.93 -46.59
CA SER A 15 -31.63 7.08 -45.90
C SER A 15 -31.46 6.83 -44.39
N ALA A 16 -30.80 7.68 -43.57
CA ALA A 16 -31.01 9.09 -43.24
C ALA A 16 -32.31 9.36 -42.48
N HIS A 17 -32.23 9.48 -41.14
CA HIS A 17 -32.99 10.46 -40.36
C HIS A 17 -32.21 10.89 -39.10
N ARG A 18 -31.92 12.20 -39.05
CA ARG A 18 -31.47 12.97 -37.88
C ARG A 18 -32.69 13.44 -37.10
N SER A 19 -32.58 13.58 -35.78
CA SER A 19 -33.35 14.55 -34.99
C SER A 19 -32.54 15.02 -33.77
N GLY A 20 -32.42 16.34 -33.62
CA GLY A 20 -31.63 17.06 -32.62
C GLY A 20 -32.33 17.31 -31.27
N PRO A 21 -31.78 18.19 -30.42
CA PRO A 21 -31.92 18.11 -28.96
C PRO A 21 -33.14 18.87 -28.41
N ALA A 22 -33.75 18.34 -27.36
CA ALA A 22 -34.86 18.97 -26.65
C ALA A 22 -34.37 19.96 -25.57
N ARG A 23 -35.00 21.13 -25.54
CA ARG A 23 -34.69 22.33 -24.77
C ARG A 23 -35.21 22.26 -23.32
N ILE A 24 -34.50 22.98 -22.44
CA ILE A 24 -34.87 23.37 -21.08
C ILE A 24 -35.98 24.43 -21.10
N PRO A 25 -36.93 24.41 -20.14
CA PRO A 25 -37.72 25.59 -19.79
C PRO A 25 -37.46 26.07 -18.35
N ASP A 26 -37.20 27.38 -18.22
CA ASP A 26 -37.37 28.20 -17.01
C ASP A 26 -38.58 29.12 -17.26
N PRO A 27 -39.45 29.36 -16.27
CA PRO A 27 -39.62 30.77 -15.88
C PRO A 27 -39.92 31.01 -14.38
N ALA A 28 -39.37 32.11 -13.87
CA ALA A 28 -39.70 32.74 -12.61
C ALA A 28 -41.04 33.53 -12.61
N ARG A 29 -41.85 33.41 -11.53
CA ARG A 29 -42.32 34.49 -10.59
C ARG A 29 -43.61 34.11 -9.82
N SER A 30 -43.58 34.39 -8.51
CA SER A 30 -44.60 34.31 -7.43
C SER A 30 -45.78 35.32 -7.61
N PRO A 31 -46.80 35.49 -6.71
CA PRO A 31 -46.97 35.03 -5.31
C PRO A 31 -48.40 34.59 -4.86
N GLU A 32 -48.52 34.20 -3.58
CA GLU A 32 -49.69 34.31 -2.65
C GLU A 32 -50.07 33.02 -1.86
N GLN A 33 -49.69 33.06 -0.58
CA GLN A 33 -50.45 32.71 0.63
C GLN A 33 -51.36 31.46 0.67
N ARG A 34 -51.01 30.49 1.53
CA ARG A 34 -51.87 29.94 2.61
C ARG A 34 -51.11 28.97 3.55
N GLU A 35 -51.16 29.32 4.83
CA GLU A 35 -51.25 28.50 6.06
C GLU A 35 -50.38 27.26 6.32
N ALA A 36 -49.50 27.44 7.32
CA ALA A 36 -49.36 26.66 8.56
C ALA A 36 -49.30 25.12 8.49
N ALA A 37 -48.08 24.60 8.68
CA ALA A 37 -47.84 23.36 9.41
C ALA A 37 -46.43 23.43 10.05
N GLU A 38 -46.37 23.48 11.38
CA GLU A 38 -45.15 23.18 12.14
C GLU A 38 -44.72 21.72 11.87
N PRO A 39 -43.41 21.43 11.95
CA PRO A 39 -43.06 20.44 12.95
C PRO A 39 -41.78 20.76 13.73
N ALA A 40 -41.88 20.42 15.02
CA ALA A 40 -40.86 19.78 15.85
C ALA A 40 -39.45 20.38 15.87
N SER A 41 -39.16 21.02 17.00
CA SER A 41 -37.85 21.23 17.60
C SER A 41 -36.89 20.04 17.39
N GLY A 42 -36.04 20.15 16.37
CA GLY A 42 -34.87 19.30 16.19
C GLY A 42 -33.70 19.89 16.98
N GLU A 43 -33.27 19.14 17.99
CA GLU A 43 -32.09 19.37 18.80
C GLU A 43 -30.87 19.71 17.91
N HIS A 44 -30.36 20.94 18.04
CA HIS A 44 -29.05 21.30 17.52
C HIS A 44 -28.00 20.46 18.25
N ILE A 45 -27.53 19.38 17.61
CA ILE A 45 -26.29 18.72 18.03
C ILE A 45 -25.16 19.72 17.79
N ARG A 46 -24.79 20.44 18.85
CA ARG A 46 -23.58 21.25 18.88
C ARG A 46 -22.40 20.30 18.73
N CYS A 47 -21.73 20.37 17.59
CA CYS A 47 -20.42 19.75 17.40
C CYS A 47 -19.42 20.48 18.32
N GLY A 48 -19.20 19.93 19.52
CA GLY A 48 -18.11 20.36 20.39
C GLY A 48 -16.76 19.93 19.81
N PRO A 49 -15.65 20.61 20.13
CA PRO A 49 -14.35 20.19 19.65
C PRO A 49 -14.02 18.83 20.27
N ALA A 50 -13.90 17.80 19.43
CA ALA A 50 -13.42 16.49 19.84
C ALA A 50 -11.92 16.58 20.16
N GLY A 51 -11.59 17.16 21.32
CA GLY A 51 -10.32 16.97 21.99
C GLY A 51 -10.27 15.56 22.55
N ALA A 52 -10.02 14.57 21.67
CA ALA A 52 -9.66 13.24 22.14
C ALA A 52 -8.34 13.36 22.90
N ALA A 53 -8.41 13.29 24.23
CA ALA A 53 -7.24 13.28 25.10
C ALA A 53 -6.33 12.13 24.66
N VAL A 54 -5.14 12.48 24.16
CA VAL A 54 -4.08 11.54 23.88
C VAL A 54 -3.77 10.82 25.19
N ARG A 55 -3.93 9.50 25.23
CA ARG A 55 -3.36 8.71 26.33
C ARG A 55 -1.86 9.01 26.34
N PRO A 56 -1.28 9.47 27.46
CA PRO A 56 0.16 9.70 27.52
C PRO A 56 0.87 8.42 27.11
N VAL A 57 1.85 8.56 26.21
CA VAL A 57 2.77 7.47 25.87
C VAL A 57 3.41 7.04 27.19
N PRO A 58 3.30 5.77 27.62
CA PRO A 58 3.85 5.36 28.90
C PRO A 58 5.39 5.51 28.87
N ASP A 59 5.92 6.29 29.80
CA ASP A 59 7.36 6.38 30.09
C ASP A 59 7.84 5.02 30.59
N GLY A 60 8.27 4.13 29.68
CA GLY A 60 8.72 2.79 30.07
C GLY A 60 8.93 1.76 28.98
N LEU A 61 8.68 2.05 27.70
CA LEU A 61 8.88 1.06 26.62
C LEU A 61 10.33 0.90 26.15
N PHE A 62 11.28 1.66 26.71
CA PHE A 62 12.71 1.52 26.40
C PHE A 62 13.52 1.34 27.69
N ALA A 63 13.51 0.11 28.21
CA ALA A 63 14.56 -0.31 29.13
C ALA A 63 15.87 -0.50 28.34
N PRO A 64 17.04 0.00 28.81
CA PRO A 64 18.32 -0.33 28.19
C PRO A 64 18.55 -1.84 28.34
N GLY A 65 18.36 -2.58 27.25
CA GLY A 65 18.53 -4.02 27.21
C GLY A 65 19.95 -4.39 27.64
N SER A 66 20.06 -5.22 28.69
CA SER A 66 21.32 -5.85 29.08
C SER A 66 21.93 -6.54 27.86
N ALA A 67 23.23 -6.33 27.62
CA ALA A 67 23.99 -6.97 26.56
C ALA A 67 24.11 -8.49 26.78
N GLY A 68 23.00 -9.21 26.56
CA GLY A 68 22.99 -10.66 26.39
C GLY A 68 23.53 -10.98 25.00
N ALA A 69 24.40 -11.99 24.92
CA ALA A 69 24.94 -12.49 23.66
C ALA A 69 23.81 -12.66 22.63
N LYS A 70 23.94 -12.02 21.46
CA LYS A 70 22.97 -12.14 20.36
C LYS A 70 22.76 -13.63 20.06
N PRO A 71 21.55 -14.19 20.27
CA PRO A 71 21.32 -15.58 19.94
C PRO A 71 21.56 -15.75 18.44
N VAL A 72 22.40 -16.71 18.07
CA VAL A 72 22.61 -17.10 16.67
C VAL A 72 21.24 -17.52 16.14
N ARG A 73 20.63 -16.67 15.29
CA ARG A 73 19.35 -16.95 14.67
C ARG A 73 19.52 -18.12 13.70
N ARG A 74 19.23 -19.34 14.15
CA ARG A 74 19.07 -20.49 13.27
C ARG A 74 17.75 -20.30 12.53
N HIS A 75 17.82 -19.78 11.31
CA HIS A 75 16.63 -19.69 10.45
C HIS A 75 16.14 -21.11 10.17
N SER A 76 14.88 -21.40 10.49
CA SER A 76 14.26 -22.67 10.12
C SER A 76 14.30 -22.83 8.59
N VAL A 77 14.31 -24.07 8.09
CA VAL A 77 14.26 -24.33 6.64
C VAL A 77 13.05 -23.59 6.02
N ARG A 78 11.89 -23.64 6.67
CA ARG A 78 10.71 -22.86 6.27
C ARG A 78 10.99 -21.36 6.16
N GLY A 79 11.68 -20.76 7.15
CA GLY A 79 12.02 -19.33 7.13
C GLY A 79 12.94 -18.97 5.96
N GLN A 80 13.96 -19.79 5.70
CA GLN A 80 14.86 -19.59 4.55
C GLN A 80 14.11 -19.69 3.22
N ILE A 81 13.17 -20.63 3.12
CA ILE A 81 12.31 -20.78 1.93
C ILE A 81 11.37 -19.59 1.78
N LEU A 82 10.78 -19.07 2.87
CA LEU A 82 9.94 -17.88 2.81
C LEU A 82 10.72 -16.67 2.31
N ASP A 83 11.94 -16.44 2.82
CA ASP A 83 12.80 -15.34 2.39
C ASP A 83 13.19 -15.48 0.90
N ALA A 84 13.52 -16.70 0.46
CA ALA A 84 13.82 -16.99 -0.94
C ALA A 84 12.61 -16.76 -1.86
N LEU A 85 11.41 -17.15 -1.42
CA LEU A 85 10.17 -16.92 -2.17
C LEU A 85 9.80 -15.44 -2.27
N ARG A 86 9.98 -14.67 -1.18
CA ARG A 86 9.79 -13.21 -1.21
C ARG A 86 10.75 -12.54 -2.19
N THR A 87 12.01 -12.98 -2.20
CA THR A 87 13.00 -12.52 -3.18
C THR A 87 12.56 -12.83 -4.60
N ALA A 88 12.19 -14.09 -4.87
CA ALA A 88 11.72 -14.51 -6.18
C ALA A 88 10.45 -13.76 -6.65
N LEU A 89 9.54 -13.40 -5.74
CA LEU A 89 8.37 -12.55 -6.06
C LEU A 89 8.78 -11.13 -6.45
N VAL A 90 9.59 -10.46 -5.62
CA VAL A 90 9.93 -9.04 -5.82
C VAL A 90 10.89 -8.84 -6.99
N ASP A 91 11.76 -9.81 -7.28
CA ASP A 91 12.64 -9.80 -8.45
C ASP A 91 11.92 -10.22 -9.75
N GLY A 92 10.67 -10.64 -9.66
CA GLY A 92 9.85 -11.06 -10.81
C GLY A 92 10.17 -12.45 -11.36
N GLU A 93 10.92 -13.27 -10.61
CA GLU A 93 11.16 -14.67 -10.98
C GLU A 93 9.91 -15.55 -10.80
N LEU A 94 9.03 -15.18 -9.86
CA LEU A 94 7.68 -15.72 -9.74
C LEU A 94 6.72 -14.74 -10.40
N VAL A 95 6.19 -15.16 -11.54
CA VAL A 95 5.44 -14.28 -12.45
C VAL A 95 4.01 -14.07 -11.94
N PRO A 96 3.53 -12.82 -11.83
CA PRO A 96 2.13 -12.53 -11.53
C PRO A 96 1.16 -13.34 -12.42
N GLY A 97 0.14 -13.94 -11.81
CA GLY A 97 -0.87 -14.74 -12.51
C GLY A 97 -0.51 -16.21 -12.72
N GLU A 98 0.78 -16.55 -12.69
CA GLU A 98 1.22 -17.94 -12.83
C GLU A 98 0.95 -18.76 -11.57
N VAL A 99 0.74 -20.07 -11.76
CA VAL A 99 0.48 -21.00 -10.67
C VAL A 99 1.67 -21.92 -10.45
N TYR A 100 2.21 -21.88 -9.25
CA TYR A 100 3.33 -22.70 -8.81
C TYR A 100 2.86 -23.77 -7.83
N SER A 101 3.27 -25.01 -8.06
CA SER A 101 2.97 -26.12 -7.16
C SER A 101 4.05 -26.26 -6.08
N GLY A 102 3.65 -26.68 -4.88
CA GLY A 102 4.59 -26.95 -3.79
C GLY A 102 5.72 -27.94 -4.15
N PRO A 103 5.45 -29.06 -4.86
CA PRO A 103 6.50 -29.96 -5.33
C PRO A 103 7.48 -29.32 -6.31
N ALA A 104 7.00 -28.59 -7.33
CA ALA A 104 7.87 -27.95 -8.32
C ALA A 104 8.80 -26.90 -7.68
N LEU A 105 8.27 -26.10 -6.76
CA LEU A 105 9.08 -25.18 -5.97
C LEU A 105 10.03 -25.92 -5.01
N GLY A 106 9.62 -27.05 -4.43
CA GLY A 106 10.48 -27.90 -3.61
C GLY A 106 11.71 -28.42 -4.36
N GLU A 107 11.50 -28.92 -5.57
CA GLU A 107 12.58 -29.33 -6.47
C GLU A 107 13.52 -28.16 -6.79
N ARG A 108 12.97 -26.98 -7.11
CA ARG A 108 13.74 -25.76 -7.38
C ARG A 108 14.63 -25.35 -6.19
N PHE A 109 14.11 -25.44 -4.96
CA PHE A 109 14.84 -25.05 -3.75
C PHE A 109 15.63 -26.20 -3.08
N GLY A 110 15.60 -27.41 -3.65
CA GLY A 110 16.30 -28.57 -3.09
C GLY A 110 15.74 -29.05 -1.74
N VAL A 111 14.45 -28.85 -1.49
CA VAL A 111 13.78 -29.22 -0.24
C VAL A 111 12.48 -30.01 -0.50
N SER A 112 11.92 -30.64 0.53
CA SER A 112 10.62 -31.29 0.39
C SER A 112 9.49 -30.27 0.19
N ALA A 113 8.35 -30.71 -0.34
CA ALA A 113 7.22 -29.83 -0.61
C ALA A 113 6.55 -29.24 0.65
N THR A 114 6.75 -29.85 1.83
CA THR A 114 6.10 -29.42 3.08
C THR A 114 6.54 -28.00 3.52
N PRO A 115 7.83 -27.70 3.75
CA PRO A 115 8.26 -26.35 4.13
C PRO A 115 7.92 -25.29 3.07
N VAL A 116 7.88 -25.69 1.80
CA VAL A 116 7.43 -24.81 0.70
C VAL A 116 5.96 -24.48 0.80
N ARG A 117 5.09 -25.47 1.00
CA ARG A 117 3.64 -25.22 1.18
C ARG A 117 3.36 -24.34 2.38
N GLU A 118 4.07 -24.55 3.49
CA GLU A 118 3.93 -23.70 4.69
C GLU A 118 4.38 -22.26 4.44
N ALA A 119 5.46 -22.06 3.68
CA ALA A 119 5.91 -20.73 3.29
C ALA A 119 4.94 -20.06 2.30
N MET A 120 4.44 -20.79 1.29
CA MET A 120 3.45 -20.29 0.35
C MET A 120 2.10 -19.99 1.02
N GLN A 121 1.70 -20.76 2.03
CA GLN A 121 0.50 -20.47 2.82
C GLN A 121 0.65 -19.17 3.62
N GLN A 122 1.86 -18.91 4.15
CA GLN A 122 2.17 -17.64 4.79
C GLN A 122 2.09 -16.48 3.78
N LEU A 123 2.64 -16.65 2.57
CA LEU A 123 2.51 -15.68 1.49
C LEU A 123 1.07 -15.47 1.04
N ALA A 124 0.20 -16.48 1.18
CA ALA A 124 -1.22 -16.35 0.90
C ALA A 124 -1.93 -15.47 1.94
N VAL A 125 -1.56 -15.60 3.22
CA VAL A 125 -2.03 -14.70 4.30
C VAL A 125 -1.53 -13.27 4.06
N GLU A 126 -0.32 -13.12 3.51
CA GLU A 126 0.26 -11.82 3.13
C GLU A 126 -0.32 -11.23 1.84
N GLY A 127 -1.22 -11.95 1.15
CA GLY A 127 -1.85 -11.51 -0.10
C GLY A 127 -0.91 -11.46 -1.30
N ALA A 128 0.25 -12.11 -1.21
CA ALA A 128 1.25 -12.21 -2.28
C ALA A 128 0.90 -13.31 -3.29
N VAL A 129 0.17 -14.33 -2.82
CA VAL A 129 -0.31 -15.44 -3.63
C VAL A 129 -1.74 -15.82 -3.23
N GLU A 130 -2.45 -16.52 -4.09
CA GLU A 130 -3.77 -17.08 -3.83
C GLU A 130 -3.71 -18.60 -3.88
N VAL A 131 -4.38 -19.27 -2.95
CA VAL A 131 -4.46 -20.73 -2.96
C VAL A 131 -5.37 -21.18 -4.10
N VAL A 132 -4.85 -22.02 -5.00
CA VAL A 132 -5.62 -22.65 -6.06
C VAL A 132 -5.81 -24.13 -5.74
N PRO A 133 -7.04 -24.57 -5.37
CA PRO A 133 -7.30 -25.94 -4.94
C PRO A 133 -6.74 -26.97 -5.92
N ASN A 134 -6.03 -27.96 -5.39
CA ASN A 134 -5.41 -29.07 -6.14
C ASN A 134 -4.36 -28.67 -7.20
N ARG A 135 -4.00 -27.39 -7.33
CA ARG A 135 -2.97 -26.94 -8.29
C ARG A 135 -1.75 -26.31 -7.64
N GLY A 136 -1.93 -25.57 -6.55
CA GLY A 136 -0.84 -24.86 -5.88
C GLY A 136 -1.24 -23.45 -5.51
N PHE A 137 -0.39 -22.48 -5.85
CA PHE A 137 -0.54 -21.09 -5.46
C PHE A 137 -0.35 -20.19 -6.68
N ARG A 138 -1.29 -19.28 -6.91
CA ARG A 138 -1.23 -18.27 -7.97
C ARG A 138 -0.55 -17.01 -7.45
N VAL A 139 0.45 -16.47 -8.13
CA VAL A 139 1.01 -15.17 -7.76
C VAL A 139 -0.03 -14.08 -7.96
N ALA A 140 -0.20 -13.21 -6.96
CA ALA A 140 -1.18 -12.12 -7.04
C ALA A 140 -0.83 -11.17 -8.18
N GLU A 141 -1.85 -10.76 -8.93
CA GLU A 141 -1.75 -9.74 -9.98
C GLU A 141 -2.28 -8.43 -9.42
N ARG A 142 -1.46 -7.38 -9.43
CA ARG A 142 -1.89 -6.03 -9.02
C ARG A 142 -1.93 -5.12 -10.22
N SER A 143 -3.03 -4.38 -10.35
CA SER A 143 -3.16 -3.33 -11.35
C SER A 143 -2.61 -2.00 -10.81
N ALA A 144 -2.14 -1.12 -11.71
CA ALA A 144 -1.71 0.23 -11.34
C ALA A 144 -2.83 1.00 -10.60
N ARG A 145 -4.08 0.76 -11.01
CA ARG A 145 -5.26 1.30 -10.37
C ARG A 145 -5.39 0.83 -8.92
N GLU A 146 -5.26 -0.47 -8.69
CA GLU A 146 -5.38 -1.04 -7.34
C GLU A 146 -4.27 -0.53 -6.41
N LEU A 147 -3.04 -0.37 -6.90
CA LEU A 147 -1.97 0.24 -6.11
C LEU A 147 -2.27 1.71 -5.77
N ALA A 148 -2.83 2.48 -6.70
CA ALA A 148 -3.25 3.85 -6.44
C ALA A 148 -4.38 3.91 -5.39
N GLU A 149 -5.36 3.02 -5.48
CA GLU A 149 -6.45 2.89 -4.49
C GLU A 149 -5.90 2.52 -3.10
N LEU A 150 -4.93 1.59 -3.03
CA LEU A 150 -4.26 1.25 -1.77
C LEU A 150 -3.48 2.45 -1.19
N ALA A 151 -2.74 3.18 -2.03
CA ALA A 151 -2.00 4.37 -1.61
C ALA A 151 -2.94 5.47 -1.07
N GLU A 152 -4.09 5.69 -1.73
CA GLU A 152 -5.11 6.64 -1.28
C GLU A 152 -5.65 6.26 0.11
N VAL A 153 -6.04 5.00 0.31
CA VAL A 153 -6.54 4.53 1.61
C VAL A 153 -5.46 4.63 2.69
N ARG A 154 -4.21 4.26 2.37
CA ARG A 154 -3.07 4.43 3.29
C ARG A 154 -2.88 5.89 3.67
N ALA A 155 -2.89 6.81 2.71
CA ALA A 155 -2.74 8.24 2.98
C ALA A 155 -3.85 8.78 3.91
N LEU A 156 -5.10 8.34 3.71
CA LEU A 156 -6.24 8.73 4.56
C LEU A 156 -6.08 8.27 6.02
N ILE A 157 -5.38 7.15 6.26
CA ILE A 157 -5.19 6.56 7.59
C ILE A 157 -3.88 7.04 8.23
N GLU A 158 -2.77 6.94 7.51
CA GLU A 158 -1.41 7.10 8.05
C GLU A 158 -1.03 8.58 8.23
N VAL A 159 -1.36 9.46 7.27
CA VAL A 159 -1.03 10.90 7.34
C VAL A 159 -1.57 11.56 8.62
N PRO A 160 -2.86 11.46 8.98
CA PRO A 160 -3.36 12.10 10.21
C PRO A 160 -2.74 11.51 11.48
N VAL A 161 -2.39 10.21 11.47
CA VAL A 161 -1.68 9.58 12.60
C VAL A 161 -0.28 10.15 12.73
N MET A 162 0.46 10.23 11.63
CA MET A 162 1.82 10.80 11.61
C MET A 162 1.85 12.23 12.12
N LEU A 163 0.94 13.09 11.63
CA LEU A 163 0.87 14.48 12.09
C LEU A 163 0.46 14.61 13.56
N ARG A 164 -0.35 13.69 14.08
CA ARG A 164 -0.67 13.63 15.51
C ARG A 164 0.53 13.19 16.33
N LEU A 165 1.25 12.15 15.90
CA LEU A 165 2.44 11.64 16.58
C LEU A 165 3.55 12.69 16.60
N ALA A 166 3.78 13.40 15.49
CA ALA A 166 4.78 14.45 15.38
C ALA A 166 4.64 15.55 16.45
N ARG A 167 3.40 15.82 16.92
CA ARG A 167 3.12 16.80 17.98
C ARG A 167 3.27 16.23 19.40
N ALA A 168 3.09 14.93 19.57
CA ALA A 168 2.93 14.30 20.89
C ALA A 168 4.14 13.50 21.35
N VAL A 169 4.89 12.89 20.43
CA VAL A 169 5.99 11.97 20.74
C VAL A 169 7.29 12.76 21.00
N PRO A 170 8.03 12.47 22.10
CA PRO A 170 9.33 13.08 22.38
C PRO A 170 10.39 12.75 21.32
N ALA A 171 11.36 13.67 21.14
CA ALA A 171 12.42 13.53 20.13
C ALA A 171 13.24 12.23 20.27
N ASP A 172 13.50 11.79 21.49
CA ASP A 172 14.30 10.58 21.77
C ASP A 172 13.67 9.29 21.23
N HIS A 173 12.33 9.23 21.16
CA HIS A 173 11.64 8.07 20.60
C HIS A 173 11.86 7.99 19.09
N TRP A 174 11.88 9.14 18.39
CA TRP A 174 12.21 9.20 16.96
C TRP A 174 13.67 8.83 16.69
N ALA A 175 14.59 9.30 17.53
CA ALA A 175 16.00 8.94 17.45
C ALA A 175 16.21 7.42 17.58
N GLY A 176 15.41 6.75 18.43
CA GLY A 176 15.41 5.29 18.60
C GLY A 176 15.02 4.51 17.35
N LEU A 177 14.32 5.12 16.39
CA LEU A 177 13.91 4.46 15.13
C LEU A 177 14.96 4.56 14.01
N ARG A 178 16.04 5.34 14.20
CA ARG A 178 17.08 5.55 13.18
C ARG A 178 17.66 4.26 12.61
N PRO A 179 17.95 3.20 13.40
CA PRO A 179 18.46 1.94 12.86
C PRO A 179 17.51 1.27 11.85
N LEU A 180 16.19 1.50 11.96
CA LEU A 180 15.22 0.95 11.00
C LEU A 180 15.26 1.72 9.67
N ALA A 181 15.35 3.05 9.71
CA ALA A 181 15.54 3.85 8.50
C ALA A 181 16.89 3.56 7.82
N GLU A 182 17.97 3.38 8.59
CA GLU A 182 19.28 3.00 8.03
C GLU A 182 19.27 1.60 7.40
N ALA A 183 18.42 0.69 7.89
CA ALA A 183 18.25 -0.63 7.29
C ALA A 183 17.59 -0.54 5.89
N THR A 184 16.62 0.37 5.69
CA THR A 184 16.03 0.59 4.35
C THR A 184 17.08 1.13 3.39
N VAL A 185 17.87 2.12 3.82
CA VAL A 185 18.97 2.68 3.03
C VAL A 185 20.02 1.62 2.69
N SER A 186 20.39 0.77 3.65
CA SER A 186 21.38 -0.29 3.44
C SER A 186 20.92 -1.32 2.41
N ALA A 187 19.65 -1.73 2.47
CA ALA A 187 19.06 -2.65 1.50
C ALA A 187 18.97 -2.01 0.10
N ALA A 188 18.49 -0.77 0.01
CA ALA A 188 18.44 0.00 -1.23
C ALA A 188 19.84 0.19 -1.84
N ALA A 189 20.85 0.44 -1.01
CA ALA A 189 22.25 0.62 -1.39
C ALA A 189 22.95 -0.66 -1.88
N VAL A 190 22.28 -1.81 -1.88
CA VAL A 190 22.77 -3.00 -2.61
C VAL A 190 21.77 -3.47 -3.68
N GLY A 191 20.63 -2.78 -3.82
CA GLY A 191 19.55 -3.15 -4.73
C GLY A 191 18.78 -4.39 -4.26
N ASP A 192 18.84 -4.73 -2.96
CA ASP A 192 18.12 -5.87 -2.39
C ASP A 192 16.69 -5.45 -2.06
N ARG A 193 15.79 -5.74 -2.99
CA ARG A 193 14.39 -5.29 -2.95
C ARG A 193 13.57 -5.99 -1.89
N ALA A 194 13.83 -7.29 -1.69
CA ALA A 194 13.10 -8.08 -0.72
C ALA A 194 13.44 -7.59 0.69
N ARG A 195 14.72 -7.33 0.96
CA ARG A 195 15.14 -6.73 2.24
C ARG A 195 14.71 -5.29 2.37
N TYR A 196 14.66 -4.53 1.28
CA TYR A 196 14.11 -3.18 1.28
C TYR A 196 12.65 -3.22 1.73
N ALA A 197 11.79 -4.00 1.08
CA ALA A 197 10.36 -4.11 1.41
C ALA A 197 10.11 -4.53 2.87
N GLU A 198 10.85 -5.53 3.38
CA GLU A 198 10.70 -5.92 4.79
C GLU A 198 11.18 -4.82 5.76
N SER A 199 12.28 -4.12 5.44
CA SER A 199 12.81 -3.04 6.29
C SER A 199 11.90 -1.81 6.27
N ASP A 200 11.34 -1.50 5.10
CA ASP A 200 10.39 -0.41 4.86
C ASP A 200 9.11 -0.64 5.68
N ARG A 201 8.52 -1.83 5.56
CA ARG A 201 7.38 -2.26 6.39
C ARG A 201 7.69 -2.19 7.89
N ALA A 202 8.88 -2.64 8.30
CA ALA A 202 9.29 -2.60 9.70
C ALA A 202 9.44 -1.15 10.22
N PHE A 203 9.97 -0.24 9.40
CA PHE A 203 10.04 1.18 9.72
C PHE A 203 8.65 1.79 9.92
N HIS A 204 7.75 1.63 8.94
CA HIS A 204 6.36 2.10 9.02
C HIS A 204 5.63 1.53 10.25
N GLY A 205 5.75 0.22 10.48
CA GLY A 205 5.14 -0.45 11.62
C GLY A 205 5.64 0.10 12.96
N ALA A 206 6.94 0.37 13.11
CA ALA A 206 7.51 0.92 14.33
C ALA A 206 7.05 2.37 14.57
N VAL A 207 7.03 3.18 13.52
CA VAL A 207 6.54 4.56 13.55
C VAL A 207 5.07 4.61 13.98
N LEU A 208 4.20 3.85 13.30
CA LEU A 208 2.76 3.79 13.63
C LEU A 208 2.52 3.13 15.00
N GLY A 209 3.40 2.23 15.43
CA GLY A 209 3.37 1.59 16.75
C GLY A 209 3.42 2.59 17.91
N LEU A 210 4.06 3.75 17.73
CA LEU A 210 4.06 4.84 18.72
C LEU A 210 2.66 5.41 18.99
N SER A 211 1.67 5.11 18.15
CA SER A 211 0.28 5.47 18.39
C SER A 211 -0.39 4.68 19.52
N GLY A 212 0.17 3.52 19.89
CA GLY A 212 -0.45 2.58 20.82
C GLY A 212 -1.75 1.97 20.31
N ASN A 213 -2.11 2.17 19.03
CA ASN A 213 -3.32 1.63 18.41
C ASN A 213 -2.99 0.39 17.58
N GLU A 214 -3.04 -0.78 18.22
CA GLU A 214 -2.71 -2.06 17.58
C GLU A 214 -3.59 -2.39 16.37
N GLN A 215 -4.86 -1.98 16.38
CA GLN A 215 -5.78 -2.21 15.26
C GLN A 215 -5.39 -1.37 14.04
N LEU A 216 -4.99 -0.12 14.27
CA LEU A 216 -4.48 0.75 13.21
C LEU A 216 -3.20 0.20 12.60
N VAL A 217 -2.27 -0.25 13.43
CA VAL A 217 -1.02 -0.86 12.95
C VAL A 217 -1.31 -2.10 12.13
N ALA A 218 -2.22 -2.97 12.57
CA ALA A 218 -2.60 -4.18 11.83
C ALA A 218 -3.22 -3.87 10.46
N VAL A 219 -4.11 -2.87 10.37
CA VAL A 219 -4.73 -2.45 9.11
C VAL A 219 -3.71 -1.80 8.17
N ALA A 220 -2.88 -0.88 8.67
CA ALA A 220 -1.85 -0.23 7.87
C ALA A 220 -0.82 -1.23 7.34
N ASP A 221 -0.39 -2.18 8.17
CA ASP A 221 0.54 -3.25 7.79
C ASP A 221 -0.04 -4.17 6.71
N ASP A 222 -1.34 -4.46 6.76
CA ASP A 222 -2.02 -5.22 5.70
C ASP A 222 -2.08 -4.48 4.37
N LEU A 223 -2.44 -3.20 4.40
CA LEU A 223 -2.45 -2.36 3.20
C LEU A 223 -1.04 -2.20 2.61
N HIS A 224 -0.04 -2.03 3.47
CA HIS A 224 1.36 -1.92 3.07
C HIS A 224 1.85 -3.21 2.39
N ARG A 225 1.59 -4.38 2.97
CA ARG A 225 1.93 -5.67 2.34
C ARG A 225 1.29 -5.83 0.96
N LYS A 226 0.03 -5.42 0.80
CA LYS A 226 -0.66 -5.49 -0.49
C LYS A 226 -0.04 -4.54 -1.53
N ALA A 227 0.44 -3.38 -1.08
CA ALA A 227 1.04 -2.37 -1.94
C ALA A 227 2.47 -2.71 -2.39
N GLN A 228 3.19 -3.59 -1.67
CA GLN A 228 4.58 -3.93 -1.97
C GLN A 228 4.74 -4.96 -3.11
N TRP A 229 3.65 -5.56 -3.58
CA TRP A 229 3.71 -6.60 -4.61
C TRP A 229 3.78 -5.99 -6.02
N PRO A 230 4.67 -6.52 -6.89
CA PRO A 230 4.96 -5.90 -8.16
C PRO A 230 3.74 -5.85 -9.07
N LEU A 231 3.65 -4.75 -9.82
CA LEU A 231 2.67 -4.58 -10.88
C LEU A 231 2.92 -5.56 -12.03
N VAL A 232 1.84 -6.00 -12.66
CA VAL A 232 1.92 -6.79 -13.90
C VAL A 232 2.67 -5.98 -14.96
N SER A 233 3.73 -6.57 -15.52
CA SER A 233 4.53 -5.99 -16.61
C SER A 233 5.21 -4.64 -16.30
N ALA A 234 5.33 -4.26 -15.03
CA ALA A 234 6.08 -3.05 -14.68
C ALA A 234 7.59 -3.30 -14.77
N PRO A 235 8.37 -2.27 -15.15
CA PRO A 235 9.81 -2.34 -15.07
C PRO A 235 10.22 -2.56 -13.61
N VAL A 236 11.22 -3.41 -13.42
CA VAL A 236 11.80 -3.64 -12.10
C VAL A 236 12.32 -2.30 -11.55
N THR A 237 11.90 -1.90 -10.35
CA THR A 237 12.26 -0.62 -9.71
C THR A 237 13.77 -0.38 -9.81
N ARG A 238 14.27 0.81 -10.10
CA ARG A 238 15.73 0.95 -10.18
C ARG A 238 16.29 1.11 -8.78
N ARG A 239 17.54 0.70 -8.59
CA ARG A 239 18.28 0.94 -7.35
C ARG A 239 18.27 2.42 -6.93
N ALA A 240 18.35 3.33 -7.91
CA ALA A 240 18.29 4.76 -7.67
C ALA A 240 16.93 5.20 -7.10
N ASP A 241 15.84 4.59 -7.58
CA ASP A 241 14.48 4.88 -7.10
C ASP A 241 14.33 4.37 -5.65
N LEU A 242 14.78 3.15 -5.35
CA LEU A 242 14.79 2.62 -3.97
C LEU A 242 15.61 3.48 -2.99
N LEU A 243 16.72 4.04 -3.46
CA LEU A 243 17.56 4.92 -2.63
C LEU A 243 16.89 6.26 -2.37
N ALA A 244 16.16 6.80 -3.35
CA ALA A 244 15.37 8.01 -3.17
C ALA A 244 14.29 7.77 -2.10
N ASP A 245 13.48 6.72 -2.27
CA ASP A 245 12.43 6.35 -1.32
C ASP A 245 13.00 6.10 0.09
N ALA A 246 14.10 5.33 0.20
CA ALA A 246 14.76 5.07 1.48
C ALA A 246 15.24 6.34 2.19
N SER A 247 15.69 7.34 1.43
CA SER A 247 16.21 8.59 2.00
C SER A 247 15.12 9.45 2.62
N GLU A 248 13.87 9.33 2.14
CA GLU A 248 12.71 10.02 2.71
C GLU A 248 12.49 9.62 4.17
N HIS A 249 12.72 8.36 4.54
CA HIS A 249 12.61 7.89 5.93
C HIS A 249 13.59 8.61 6.85
N THR A 250 14.84 8.77 6.42
CA THR A 250 15.86 9.47 7.19
C THR A 250 15.54 10.96 7.31
N ALA A 251 15.11 11.60 6.22
CA ALA A 251 14.69 13.01 6.22
C ALA A 251 13.48 13.25 7.13
N LEU A 252 12.51 12.34 7.12
CA LEU A 252 11.34 12.39 7.98
C LEU A 252 11.73 12.27 9.47
N LEU A 253 12.61 11.33 9.82
CA LEU A 253 13.11 11.23 11.20
C LEU A 253 13.87 12.48 11.62
N ASP A 254 14.72 13.04 10.76
CA ASP A 254 15.44 14.29 11.05
C ASP A 254 14.47 15.44 11.36
N ALA A 255 13.42 15.59 10.55
CA ALA A 255 12.39 16.60 10.76
C ALA A 255 11.57 16.36 12.05
N LEU A 256 11.24 15.11 12.36
CA LEU A 256 10.53 14.73 13.60
C LEU A 256 11.39 14.99 14.86
N ILE A 257 12.69 14.71 14.81
CA ILE A 257 13.65 14.98 15.89
C ILE A 257 13.80 16.50 16.10
N ALA A 258 13.92 17.25 15.02
CA ALA A 258 13.99 18.71 15.03
C ALA A 258 12.65 19.38 15.42
N ARG A 259 11.55 18.61 15.47
CA ARG A 259 10.17 19.08 15.67
C ARG A 259 9.73 20.12 14.63
N ASP A 260 10.23 20.03 13.41
CA ASP A 260 9.80 20.87 12.29
C ASP A 260 8.51 20.32 11.69
N LEU A 261 7.38 20.72 12.27
CA LEU A 261 6.07 20.21 11.85
C LEU A 261 5.70 20.60 10.41
N ALA A 262 6.23 21.71 9.89
CA ALA A 262 5.95 22.13 8.53
C ALA A 262 6.65 21.20 7.53
N VAL A 263 7.93 20.89 7.78
CA VAL A 263 8.69 19.93 6.98
C VAL A 263 8.09 18.53 7.10
N VAL A 264 7.75 18.07 8.31
CA VAL A 264 7.07 16.79 8.51
C VAL A 264 5.78 16.70 7.69
N GLN A 265 4.99 17.78 7.66
CA GLN A 265 3.73 17.80 6.90
C GLN A 265 3.95 17.68 5.38
N SER A 266 4.99 18.31 4.83
CA SER A 266 5.33 18.16 3.42
C SER A 266 5.78 16.73 3.12
N LEU A 267 6.78 16.25 3.87
CA LEU A 267 7.38 14.93 3.67
C LEU A 267 6.36 13.80 3.78
N VAL A 268 5.53 13.82 4.83
CA VAL A 268 4.50 12.79 5.02
C VAL A 268 3.49 12.78 3.86
N ARG A 269 3.10 13.95 3.34
CA ARG A 269 2.15 13.98 2.21
C ARG A 269 2.79 13.43 0.95
N GLU A 270 3.97 13.91 0.60
CA GLU A 270 4.72 13.46 -0.58
C GLU A 270 4.98 11.95 -0.54
N HIS A 271 5.41 11.43 0.61
CA HIS A 271 5.71 10.02 0.82
C HIS A 271 4.49 9.10 0.63
N PHE A 272 3.30 9.50 1.12
CA PHE A 272 2.10 8.65 1.06
C PHE A 272 1.26 8.83 -0.21
N THR A 273 1.28 10.01 -0.84
CA THR A 273 0.51 10.23 -2.08
C THR A 273 1.31 9.89 -3.33
N GLY A 274 2.62 9.67 -3.19
CA GLY A 274 3.56 9.79 -4.30
C GLY A 274 3.64 11.24 -4.76
N ALA A 275 4.78 11.64 -5.35
CA ALA A 275 4.84 12.91 -6.04
C ALA A 275 3.77 12.93 -7.15
N PRO A 276 2.96 14.00 -7.30
CA PRO A 276 2.06 14.12 -8.43
C PRO A 276 2.92 14.12 -9.70
N GLY A 277 2.81 13.04 -10.47
CA GLY A 277 3.35 12.95 -11.84
C GLY A 277 2.65 13.90 -12.79
#